data_AF-A0A817JNT9-F1
#
_entry.id   AF-A0A817JNT9-F1
#
_cell.length_a   1.000
_cell.length_b   1.000
_cell.length_c   1.000
_cell.angle_alpha   90.00
_cell.angle_beta   90.00
_cell.angle_gamma   90.00
#
_symmetry.space_group_name_H-M   'P 1'
#
loop_
_entity.id
_entity.type
_entity.pdbx_description
1 polymer ?
#
loop_
_entity_poly.entity_id
_entity_poly.type
_entity_poly.pdbx_seq_one_letter_code
_entity_poly.pdbx_strand_id
1 'polypeptide(L)'
;MAYRNVRRIRRQQMSNTRRRLDKQLTAMILARMILFVVCLLPYTALCFYVFNMQSHKNETLQSAIENLILAINSSISYLNISGTFYVYLISSARFRRQTKCVLIKKCWKYIREMSKNCRQPTMNNPVAPMTNSDVDY
;
A
#
# COMPACT_ATOMS: atom_id res chain seq x y z
N MET A 1 -29.29 -4.71 40.95
CA MET A 1 -29.96 -4.06 39.78
C MET A 1 -28.97 -3.44 38.78
N ALA A 2 -27.93 -2.69 39.21
CA ALA A 2 -27.01 -1.97 38.31
C ALA A 2 -26.27 -2.83 37.25
N TYR A 3 -25.82 -4.04 37.60
CA TYR A 3 -25.05 -4.90 36.70
C TYR A 3 -25.82 -5.32 35.43
N ARG A 4 -27.14 -5.53 35.54
CA ARG A 4 -28.00 -5.90 34.40
C ARG A 4 -28.13 -4.75 33.40
N ASN A 5 -28.20 -3.51 33.88
CA ASN A 5 -28.31 -2.32 33.03
C ASN A 5 -27.02 -2.07 32.23
N VAL A 6 -25.86 -2.19 32.88
CA VAL A 6 -24.55 -2.06 32.23
C VAL A 6 -24.36 -3.13 31.13
N ARG A 7 -24.79 -4.38 31.39
CA ARG A 7 -24.68 -5.46 30.40
C ARG A 7 -25.58 -5.24 29.18
N ARG A 8 -26.77 -4.67 29.36
CA ARG A 8 -27.71 -4.36 28.26
C ARG A 8 -27.16 -3.24 27.36
N ILE A 9 -26.66 -2.16 27.95
CA ILE A 9 -26.05 -1.03 27.22
C ILE A 9 -24.84 -1.51 26.41
N ARG A 10 -23.94 -2.31 27.01
CA ARG A 10 -22.76 -2.84 26.32
C ARG A 10 -23.13 -3.73 25.13
N ARG A 11 -24.18 -4.56 25.24
CA ARG A 11 -24.67 -5.40 24.14
C ARG A 11 -25.24 -4.58 22.98
N GLN A 12 -26.02 -3.54 23.27
CA GLN A 12 -26.58 -2.65 22.24
C GLN A 12 -25.50 -1.82 21.54
N GLN A 13 -24.47 -1.36 22.26
CA GLN A 13 -23.34 -0.68 21.63
C GLN A 13 -22.52 -1.63 20.73
N MET A 14 -22.37 -2.90 21.13
CA MET A 14 -21.70 -3.91 20.31
C MET A 14 -22.47 -4.20 19.01
N SER A 15 -23.80 -4.34 19.07
CA SER A 15 -24.61 -4.58 17.86
C SER A 15 -24.57 -3.40 16.89
N ASN A 16 -24.69 -2.16 17.39
CA ASN A 16 -24.58 -0.96 16.56
C ASN A 16 -23.19 -0.81 15.93
N THR A 17 -22.13 -1.13 16.67
CA THR A 17 -20.76 -1.09 16.15
C THR A 17 -20.54 -2.15 15.07
N ARG A 18 -21.03 -3.39 15.27
CA ARG A 18 -20.96 -4.45 14.27
C ARG A 18 -21.69 -4.05 12.98
N ARG A 19 -22.92 -3.53 13.10
CA ARG A 19 -23.74 -3.12 11.94
C ARG A 19 -23.09 -2.01 11.10
N ARG A 20 -22.37 -1.07 11.73
CA ARG A 20 -21.58 -0.04 11.02
C ARG A 20 -20.37 -0.63 10.32
N LEU A 21 -19.72 -1.62 10.93
CA LEU A 21 -18.57 -2.30 10.38
C LEU A 21 -18.95 -3.14 9.15
N ASP A 22 -20.07 -3.86 9.24
CA ASP A 22 -20.61 -4.63 8.12
C ASP A 22 -20.95 -3.71 6.94
N LYS A 23 -21.63 -2.59 7.19
CA LYS A 23 -21.90 -1.58 6.13
C LYS A 23 -20.64 -1.04 5.48
N GLN A 24 -19.58 -0.76 6.25
CA GLN A 24 -18.30 -0.30 5.70
C GLN A 24 -17.63 -1.38 4.86
N LEU A 25 -17.68 -2.64 5.30
CA LEU A 25 -17.10 -3.78 4.59
C LEU A 25 -17.86 -4.05 3.29
N THR A 26 -19.19 -3.99 3.30
CA THR A 26 -20.00 -4.12 2.08
C THR A 26 -19.74 -2.96 1.11
N ALA A 27 -19.72 -1.71 1.58
CA ALA A 27 -19.43 -0.56 0.73
C ALA A 27 -18.03 -0.64 0.10
N MET A 28 -17.06 -1.15 0.85
CA MET A 28 -15.71 -1.40 0.35
C MET A 28 -15.66 -2.47 -0.73
N ILE A 29 -16.34 -3.60 -0.53
CA ILE A 29 -16.41 -4.67 -1.53
C ILE A 29 -17.11 -4.17 -2.78
N LEU A 30 -18.20 -3.42 -2.64
CA LEU A 30 -18.91 -2.80 -3.76
C LEU A 30 -18.00 -1.88 -4.58
N ALA A 31 -17.26 -0.97 -3.92
CA ALA A 31 -16.32 -0.10 -4.61
C ALA A 31 -15.24 -0.90 -5.36
N ARG A 32 -14.73 -1.98 -4.74
CA ARG A 32 -13.74 -2.87 -5.38
C ARG A 32 -14.32 -3.63 -6.58
N MET A 33 -15.57 -4.09 -6.49
CA MET A 33 -16.25 -4.74 -7.60
C MET A 33 -16.47 -3.77 -8.76
N ILE A 34 -16.90 -2.54 -8.48
CA ILE A 34 -17.10 -1.51 -9.51
C ILE A 34 -15.78 -1.22 -10.23
N LEU A 35 -14.70 -0.97 -9.49
CA LEU A 35 -13.37 -0.75 -10.07
C LEU A 35 -12.88 -1.94 -10.89
N PHE A 36 -13.12 -3.16 -10.40
CA PHE A 36 -12.77 -4.39 -11.11
C PHE A 36 -13.51 -4.50 -12.45
N VAL A 37 -14.83 -4.29 -12.45
CA VAL A 37 -15.64 -4.34 -13.69
C VAL A 37 -15.19 -3.29 -14.69
N VAL A 38 -14.96 -2.04 -14.25
CA VAL A 38 -14.51 -0.95 -15.12
C VAL A 38 -13.14 -1.25 -15.76
N CYS A 39 -12.24 -1.93 -15.04
CA CYS A 39 -10.93 -2.31 -15.58
C CYS A 39 -10.97 -3.57 -16.45
N LEU A 40 -11.84 -4.53 -16.12
CA LEU A 40 -11.89 -5.82 -16.81
C LEU A 40 -12.63 -5.72 -18.16
N LEU A 41 -13.68 -4.91 -18.24
CA LEU A 41 -14.46 -4.70 -19.46
C LEU A 41 -13.60 -4.32 -20.68
N PRO A 42 -12.78 -3.25 -20.66
CA PRO A 42 -11.99 -2.86 -21.83
C PRO A 42 -10.95 -3.92 -22.21
N TYR A 43 -10.41 -4.65 -21.23
CA TYR A 43 -9.47 -5.73 -21.49
C TYR A 43 -10.13 -6.93 -22.18
N THR A 44 -11.28 -7.37 -21.67
CA THR A 44 -12.03 -8.48 -22.27
C THR A 44 -12.51 -8.15 -23.68
N ALA A 45 -13.01 -6.93 -23.91
CA ALA A 45 -13.41 -6.48 -25.24
C ALA A 45 -12.24 -6.50 -26.24
N LEU A 46 -11.04 -6.07 -25.83
CA LEU A 46 -9.84 -6.13 -26.66
C LEU A 46 -9.42 -7.57 -26.97
N CYS A 47 -9.42 -8.46 -25.98
CA CYS A 47 -9.12 -9.88 -26.21
C CYS A 47 -10.09 -10.50 -27.23
N PHE A 48 -11.39 -10.22 -27.11
CA PHE A 48 -12.39 -10.67 -28.09
C PHE A 48 -12.12 -10.11 -29.49
N TYR A 49 -11.81 -8.81 -29.59
CA TYR A 49 -11.48 -8.17 -30.87
C TYR A 49 -10.26 -8.83 -31.53
N VAL A 50 -9.16 -8.98 -30.80
CA VAL A 50 -7.92 -9.59 -31.31
C VAL A 50 -8.12 -11.04 -31.74
N PHE A 51 -8.92 -11.80 -30.99
CA PHE A 51 -9.22 -13.20 -31.32
C PHE A 51 -10.05 -13.33 -32.60
N ASN A 52 -11.04 -12.45 -32.79
CA ASN A 52 -11.91 -12.51 -33.98
C ASN A 52 -11.28 -11.89 -35.23
N MET A 53 -10.41 -10.88 -35.10
CA MET A 53 -9.76 -10.22 -36.25
C MET A 53 -8.40 -10.80 -36.64
N GLN A 54 -8.02 -11.97 -36.10
CA GLN A 54 -6.70 -12.55 -36.32
C GLN A 54 -6.38 -12.86 -37.81
N SER A 55 -7.40 -12.97 -38.67
CA SER A 55 -7.25 -13.26 -40.10
C SER A 55 -6.90 -12.06 -41.00
N HIS A 56 -6.95 -10.82 -40.51
CA HIS A 56 -6.78 -9.60 -41.34
C HIS A 56 -5.56 -8.71 -40.95
N LYS A 57 -4.58 -9.28 -40.23
CA LYS A 57 -3.43 -8.55 -39.65
C LYS A 57 -2.33 -8.21 -40.67
N ASN A 58 -2.59 -7.30 -41.61
CA ASN A 58 -1.57 -6.84 -42.55
C ASN A 58 -1.24 -5.33 -42.45
N GLU A 59 -1.88 -4.58 -41.56
CA GLU A 59 -1.62 -3.14 -41.40
C GLU A 59 -0.78 -2.82 -40.17
N THR A 60 0.37 -2.16 -40.37
CA THR A 60 1.25 -1.65 -39.31
C THR A 60 0.54 -0.68 -38.37
N LEU A 61 -0.43 0.08 -38.90
CA LEU A 61 -1.25 1.02 -38.14
C LEU A 61 -2.13 0.31 -37.10
N GLN A 62 -2.73 -0.82 -37.46
CA GLN A 62 -3.57 -1.59 -36.54
C GLN A 62 -2.75 -2.15 -35.37
N SER A 63 -1.53 -2.61 -35.64
CA SER A 63 -0.61 -3.07 -34.57
C SER A 63 -0.19 -1.93 -33.62
N ALA A 64 0.01 -0.72 -34.14
CA ALA A 64 0.33 0.44 -33.29
C ALA A 64 -0.85 0.79 -32.35
N ILE A 65 -2.08 0.72 -32.84
CA ILE A 65 -3.30 0.96 -32.04
C ILE A 65 -3.45 -0.11 -30.95
N GLU A 66 -3.28 -1.40 -31.29
CA GLU A 66 -3.37 -2.50 -30.33
C GLU A 66 -2.35 -2.33 -29.18
N ASN A 67 -1.11 -1.96 -29.50
CA ASN A 67 -0.07 -1.70 -28.51
C ASN A 67 -0.39 -0.51 -27.61
N LEU A 68 -0.95 0.59 -28.16
CA LEU A 68 -1.36 1.74 -27.37
C LEU A 68 -2.47 1.36 -26.38
N ILE A 69 -3.48 0.62 -26.84
CA ILE A 69 -4.59 0.19 -25.96
C ILE A 69 -4.07 -0.75 -24.87
N LEU A 70 -3.15 -1.67 -25.19
CA LEU A 70 -2.50 -2.53 -24.20
C LEU A 70 -1.73 -1.73 -23.13
N ALA A 71 -0.99 -0.69 -23.54
CA ALA A 71 -0.27 0.18 -22.61
C ALA A 71 -1.23 0.95 -21.69
N ILE A 72 -2.34 1.47 -22.24
CA ILE A 72 -3.39 2.13 -21.47
C ILE A 72 -4.02 1.17 -20.46
N ASN A 73 -4.42 -0.03 -20.89
CA ASN A 73 -5.01 -1.05 -20.01
C ASN A 73 -4.04 -1.49 -18.91
N SER A 74 -2.75 -1.64 -19.23
CA SER A 74 -1.72 -1.98 -18.24
C SER A 74 -1.60 -0.87 -17.19
N SER A 75 -1.57 0.38 -17.62
CA SER A 75 -1.51 1.54 -16.73
C SER A 75 -2.73 1.62 -15.80
N ILE A 76 -3.93 1.41 -16.35
CA ILE A 76 -5.19 1.35 -15.58
C ILE A 76 -5.16 0.19 -14.58
N SER A 77 -4.64 -0.97 -14.97
CA SER A 77 -4.53 -2.14 -14.09
C SER A 77 -3.59 -1.88 -12.91
N TYR A 78 -2.44 -1.24 -13.15
CA TYR A 78 -1.53 -0.81 -12.07
C TYR A 78 -2.19 0.22 -11.15
N LEU A 79 -2.90 1.19 -11.72
CA LEU A 79 -3.68 2.16 -10.95
C LEU A 79 -4.78 1.50 -10.14
N ASN A 80 -5.42 0.44 -10.62
CA ASN A 80 -6.42 -0.31 -9.87
C ASN A 80 -5.78 -1.06 -8.69
N ILE A 81 -4.68 -1.77 -8.93
CA ILE A 81 -3.94 -2.46 -7.86
C ILE A 81 -3.50 -1.47 -6.78
N SER A 82 -2.90 -0.35 -7.18
CA SER A 82 -2.52 0.73 -6.26
C SER A 82 -3.74 1.37 -5.57
N GLY A 83 -4.79 1.68 -6.34
CA GLY A 83 -6.03 2.29 -5.88
C GLY A 83 -6.75 1.46 -4.82
N THR A 84 -6.73 0.12 -4.95
CA THR A 84 -7.29 -0.74 -3.90
C THR A 84 -6.62 -0.49 -2.56
N PHE A 85 -5.30 -0.38 -2.50
CA PHE A 85 -4.57 -0.06 -1.27
C PHE A 85 -5.02 1.28 -0.65
N TYR A 86 -5.24 2.31 -1.48
CA TYR A 86 -5.77 3.60 -1.00
C TYR A 86 -7.22 3.52 -0.52
N VAL A 87 -8.08 2.74 -1.20
CA VAL A 87 -9.44 2.46 -0.73
C VAL A 87 -9.40 1.72 0.62
N TYR A 88 -8.46 0.79 0.82
CA TYR A 88 -8.21 0.14 2.11
C TYR A 88 -7.78 1.14 3.19
N LEU A 89 -6.89 2.08 2.85
CA LEU A 89 -6.45 3.12 3.77
C LEU A 89 -7.55 4.11 4.14
N ILE A 90 -8.40 4.53 3.20
CA ILE A 90 -9.39 5.58 3.44
C ILE A 90 -10.66 5.03 4.10
N SER A 91 -11.11 3.84 3.69
CA SER A 91 -12.40 3.27 4.14
C SER A 91 -12.37 2.82 5.61
N SER A 92 -11.27 2.23 6.08
CA SER A 92 -11.22 1.69 7.43
C SER A 92 -10.59 2.66 8.44
N ALA A 93 -11.43 3.31 9.24
CA ALA A 93 -10.98 4.12 10.37
C ALA A 93 -10.16 3.31 11.40
N ARG A 94 -10.42 1.99 11.51
CA ARG A 94 -9.63 1.08 12.35
C ARG A 94 -8.25 0.83 11.76
N PHE A 95 -8.17 0.62 10.44
CA PHE A 95 -6.90 0.45 9.75
C PHE A 95 -6.06 1.72 9.90
N ARG A 96 -6.59 2.92 9.62
CA ARG A 96 -5.86 4.19 9.85
C ARG A 96 -5.30 4.35 11.25
N ARG A 97 -6.06 3.97 12.28
CA ARG A 97 -5.59 4.03 13.67
C ARG A 97 -4.48 3.01 13.93
N GLN A 98 -4.62 1.78 13.45
CA GLN A 98 -3.58 0.76 13.57
C GLN A 98 -2.32 1.13 12.79
N THR A 99 -2.44 1.57 11.54
CA THR A 99 -1.31 1.97 10.69
C THR A 99 -0.59 3.18 11.28
N LYS A 100 -1.32 4.20 11.78
CA LYS A 100 -0.71 5.32 12.50
C LYS A 100 0.02 4.85 13.75
N CYS A 101 -0.57 3.99 14.58
CA CYS A 101 0.10 3.47 15.77
C CYS A 101 1.36 2.66 15.42
N VAL A 102 1.33 1.84 14.38
CA VAL A 102 2.47 1.03 13.95
C VAL A 102 3.57 1.90 13.34
N LEU A 103 3.21 2.84 12.46
CA LEU A 103 4.15 3.80 11.87
C LEU A 103 4.79 4.69 12.93
N ILE A 104 4.00 5.26 13.84
CA ILE A 104 4.51 6.09 14.94
C ILE A 104 5.45 5.27 15.81
N LYS A 105 5.09 4.03 16.17
CA LYS A 105 5.98 3.14 16.94
C LYS A 105 7.28 2.83 16.22
N LYS A 106 7.23 2.54 14.90
CA LYS A 106 8.44 2.28 14.10
C LYS A 106 9.31 3.54 13.96
N CYS A 107 8.72 4.69 13.68
CA CYS A 107 9.43 5.97 13.63
C CYS A 107 10.06 6.31 14.98
N TRP A 108 9.33 6.10 16.09
CA TRP A 108 9.87 6.30 17.43
C TRP A 108 11.04 5.37 17.74
N LYS A 109 10.95 4.10 17.33
CA LYS A 109 12.06 3.15 17.48
C LYS A 109 13.27 3.61 16.67
N TYR A 110 13.07 4.03 15.43
CA TYR A 110 14.14 4.53 14.56
C TYR A 110 14.83 5.77 15.14
N ILE A 111 14.05 6.77 15.58
CA ILE A 111 14.56 8.00 16.22
C ILE A 111 15.33 7.68 17.50
N ARG A 112 14.84 6.73 18.31
CA ARG A 112 15.52 6.29 19.53
C ARG A 112 16.87 5.63 19.23
N GLU A 113 16.96 4.78 18.22
CA GLU A 113 18.23 4.15 17.83
C GLU A 113 19.23 5.20 17.30
N MET A 114 18.76 6.16 16.50
CA MET A 114 19.59 7.25 16.01
C MET A 114 20.12 8.15 17.14
N SER A 115 19.30 8.39 18.18
CA SER A 115 19.71 9.13 19.37
C SER A 115 20.80 8.41 20.20
N LYS A 116 20.86 7.08 20.17
CA LYS A 116 21.90 6.31 20.85
C LYS A 116 23.23 6.36 20.10
N ASN A 117 23.21 6.27 18.77
CA ASN A 117 24.43 6.36 17.95
C ASN A 117 25.08 7.74 18.04
N CYS A 118 24.31 8.82 18.16
CA CYS A 118 24.88 10.16 18.40
C CYS A 118 25.47 10.35 19.81
N ARG A 119 25.22 9.43 20.74
CA ARG A 119 25.66 9.54 22.14
C ARG A 119 26.91 8.70 22.46
N GLN A 120 27.43 7.93 21.50
CA GLN A 120 28.76 7.34 21.58
C GLN A 120 29.73 8.22 20.79
N PRO A 121 30.40 9.20 21.43
CA PRO A 121 31.52 9.86 20.79
C PRO A 121 32.60 8.80 20.55
N THR A 122 33.11 8.75 19.33
CA THR A 122 34.30 8.00 18.92
C THR A 122 35.53 8.56 19.64
N MET A 123 35.61 8.35 20.96
CA MET A 123 36.86 8.41 21.70
C MET A 123 37.45 7.01 21.63
N ASN A 124 38.20 6.73 20.56
CA ASN A 124 39.26 5.72 20.50
C ASN A 124 39.82 5.68 19.07
N ASN A 125 40.42 6.79 18.63
CA ASN A 125 41.51 6.70 17.67
C ASN A 125 42.79 6.83 18.49
N PRO A 126 43.53 5.74 18.77
CA PRO A 126 44.87 5.85 19.30
C PRO A 126 45.71 6.56 18.24
N VAL A 127 46.21 7.75 18.59
CA VAL A 127 47.22 8.46 17.82
C VAL A 127 48.40 7.51 17.66
N ALA A 128 48.65 7.07 16.43
CA ALA A 128 49.80 6.25 16.13
C ALA A 128 51.06 7.06 16.47
N PRO A 129 51.99 6.51 17.28
CA PRO A 129 53.26 7.17 17.52
C PRO A 129 54.03 7.22 16.20
N MET A 130 54.29 8.44 15.71
CA MET A 130 55.25 8.66 14.63
C MET A 130 56.62 8.26 15.15
N THR A 131 57.11 7.11 14.71
CA THR A 131 58.49 6.70 14.90
C THR A 131 59.37 7.51 13.95
N ASN A 132 60.14 8.43 14.53
CA ASN A 132 61.31 9.03 13.91
C ASN A 132 62.41 7.97 13.82
N SER A 133 62.65 7.45 12.62
CA SER A 133 63.78 6.60 12.20
C SER A 133 63.59 6.43 10.69
N ASP A 134 64.47 6.79 9.76
CA ASP A 134 65.91 6.95 9.85
C ASP A 134 66.41 7.95 8.80
N VAL A 135 67.36 8.76 9.25
CA VAL A 135 68.37 9.43 8.45
C VAL A 135 69.43 8.36 8.20
N ASP A 136 69.68 7.99 6.95
CA ASP A 136 70.95 7.37 6.56
C ASP A 136 71.30 7.76 5.11
N TYR A 137 72.37 8.57 5.06
CA TYR A 137 73.38 8.85 4.02
C TYR A 137 73.00 8.88 2.53
#